data_AF-A0A0N5B1K9-F1
#
_entry.id   AF-A0A0N5B1K9-F1
#
_cell.length_a   1.000
_cell.length_b   1.000
_cell.length_c   1.000
_cell.angle_alpha   90.00
_cell.angle_beta   90.00
_cell.angle_gamma   90.00
#
_symmetry.space_group_name_H-M   'P 1'
#
loop_
_entity.id
_entity.type
_entity.pdbx_description
1 polymer ?
#
loop_
_entity_poly.entity_id
_entity_poly.type
_entity_poly.pdbx_seq_one_letter_code
_entity_poly.pdbx_strand_id
1 'polypeptide(L)'
;MQRRVTSSILACLRTTVSNPVDPDLVEETGLVFDEGSEWSYIDEELAMRLKLDMGKSGITSIMTFNADQPKRMRTFVTPIAILTKLGLEVIDVSMIEGMSANLLP
;
A
#
# COMPACT_ATOMS: atom_id res chain seq x y z
N MET A 1 28.53 18.53 -8.15
CA MET A 1 27.83 17.70 -7.15
C MET A 1 27.01 16.67 -7.92
N GLN A 2 27.51 15.45 -8.07
CA GLN A 2 26.83 14.37 -8.82
C GLN A 2 25.63 13.89 -8.00
N ARG A 3 24.41 14.07 -8.52
CA ARG A 3 23.23 13.35 -8.01
C ARG A 3 23.46 11.87 -8.26
N ARG A 4 23.69 11.09 -7.20
CA ARG A 4 23.57 9.63 -7.27
C ARG A 4 22.12 9.35 -7.60
N VAL A 5 21.86 8.86 -8.80
CA VAL A 5 20.62 8.14 -9.09
C VAL A 5 20.75 6.83 -8.33
N THR A 6 20.21 6.78 -7.13
CA THR A 6 19.96 5.50 -6.45
C THR A 6 18.93 4.79 -7.30
N SER A 7 19.34 3.74 -7.99
CA SER A 7 18.43 2.83 -8.68
C SER A 7 17.43 2.31 -7.66
N SER A 8 16.23 2.90 -7.61
CA SER A 8 15.11 2.40 -6.82
C SER A 8 14.73 1.05 -7.44
N ILE A 9 15.13 -0.04 -6.79
CA ILE A 9 14.76 -1.39 -7.23
C ILE A 9 13.27 -1.55 -6.92
N LEU A 10 12.41 -1.24 -7.89
CA LEU A 10 11.01 -1.64 -7.87
C LEU A 10 10.95 -3.13 -8.19
N ALA A 11 11.05 -3.97 -7.16
CA ALA A 11 10.74 -5.39 -7.30
C ALA A 11 9.22 -5.56 -7.22
N CYS A 12 8.61 -6.06 -8.29
CA CYS A 12 7.21 -6.45 -8.32
C CYS A 12 7.13 -7.97 -8.14
N LEU A 13 6.52 -8.43 -7.05
CA LEU A 13 6.25 -9.84 -6.79
C LEU A 13 4.75 -10.06 -6.75
N ARG A 14 4.30 -11.24 -7.18
CA ARG A 14 2.93 -11.67 -6.89
C ARG A 14 2.86 -12.23 -5.48
N THR A 15 1.81 -11.87 -4.76
CA THR A 15 1.54 -12.37 -3.42
C THR A 15 0.05 -12.59 -3.22
N THR A 16 -0.29 -13.33 -2.19
CA THR A 16 -1.66 -13.55 -1.76
C THR A 16 -1.87 -12.77 -0.47
N VAL A 17 -2.90 -11.92 -0.48
CA VAL A 17 -3.33 -11.15 0.68
C VAL A 17 -4.72 -11.58 1.10
N SER A 18 -5.03 -11.45 2.38
CA SER A 18 -6.33 -11.80 2.93
C SER A 18 -6.74 -10.84 4.03
N ASN A 19 -8.04 -10.80 4.31
CA ASN A 19 -8.56 -10.09 5.47
C ASN A 19 -8.26 -10.91 6.75
N PRO A 20 -7.54 -10.36 7.75
CA PRO A 20 -7.20 -11.10 8.96
C PRO A 20 -8.43 -11.41 9.84
N VAL A 21 -9.54 -10.71 9.65
CA VAL A 21 -10.81 -10.93 10.36
C VAL A 21 -11.70 -11.95 9.64
N ASP A 22 -11.61 -12.01 8.31
CA ASP A 22 -12.35 -12.95 7.46
C ASP A 22 -11.38 -13.63 6.47
N PRO A 23 -10.70 -14.71 6.90
CA PRO A 23 -9.63 -15.35 6.13
C PRO A 23 -10.09 -15.99 4.81
N ASP A 24 -11.41 -16.14 4.60
CA ASP A 24 -11.97 -16.63 3.33
C ASP A 24 -11.95 -15.55 2.23
N LEU A 25 -11.78 -14.28 2.60
CA LEU A 25 -11.58 -13.17 1.65
C LEU A 25 -10.10 -13.09 1.28
N VAL A 26 -9.77 -13.68 0.13
CA VAL A 26 -8.40 -13.83 -0.36
C VAL A 26 -8.28 -13.23 -1.76
N GLU A 27 -7.22 -12.47 -1.99
CA GLU A 27 -6.92 -11.84 -3.29
C GLU A 27 -5.45 -12.09 -3.67
N GLU A 28 -5.19 -12.38 -4.94
CA GLU A 28 -3.83 -12.36 -5.49
C GLU A 28 -3.53 -10.96 -6.03
N THR A 29 -2.40 -10.37 -5.63
CA THR A 29 -2.03 -9.01 -6.03
C THR A 29 -0.54 -8.87 -6.29
N GLY A 30 -0.15 -7.76 -6.91
CA GLY A 30 1.24 -7.33 -7.03
C GLY A 30 1.69 -6.59 -5.77
N LEU A 31 2.86 -6.93 -5.26
CA LEU A 31 3.53 -6.24 -4.19
C LEU A 31 4.76 -5.53 -4.76
N VAL A 32 4.87 -4.24 -4.47
CA VAL A 32 5.98 -3.39 -4.90
C VAL A 32 6.84 -3.06 -3.68
N PHE A 33 8.13 -3.40 -3.76
CA PHE A 33 9.09 -2.95 -2.76
C PHE A 33 9.60 -1.56 -3.11
N ASP A 34 9.32 -0.61 -2.23
CA ASP A 34 9.85 0.75 -2.30
C ASP A 34 10.63 1.05 -1.03
N GLU A 35 11.96 0.98 -1.11
CA GLU A 35 12.87 1.30 0.01
C GLU A 35 12.77 2.77 0.43
N GLY A 36 12.27 3.65 -0.46
CA GLY A 36 12.04 5.06 -0.15
C GLY A 36 10.76 5.31 0.63
N SER A 37 9.90 4.30 0.81
CA SER A 37 8.64 4.44 1.54
C SER A 37 8.80 4.15 3.03
N GLU A 38 8.30 5.04 3.88
CA GLU A 38 8.26 4.85 5.34
C GLU A 38 7.15 3.89 5.78
N TRP A 39 6.13 3.69 4.95
CA TRP A 39 4.93 2.92 5.28
C TRP A 39 4.56 1.94 4.15
N SER A 40 3.83 0.89 4.51
CA SER A 40 3.18 0.02 3.54
C SER A 40 1.81 0.58 3.16
N TYR A 41 1.47 0.51 1.87
CA TYR A 41 0.23 1.04 1.33
C TYR A 41 -0.55 -0.04 0.60
N ILE A 42 -1.87 0.07 0.65
CA ILE A 42 -2.80 -0.76 -0.12
C ILE A 42 -3.68 0.13 -0.99
N ASP A 43 -3.96 -0.32 -2.20
CA ASP A 43 -4.88 0.40 -3.08
C ASP A 43 -6.33 0.27 -2.57
N GLU A 44 -7.13 1.31 -2.82
CA GLU A 44 -8.50 1.41 -2.32
C GLU A 44 -9.40 0.30 -2.90
N GLU A 45 -9.16 -0.11 -4.14
CA GLU A 45 -9.98 -1.13 -4.80
C GLU A 45 -9.78 -2.51 -4.15
N LEU A 46 -8.53 -2.91 -3.92
CA LEU A 46 -8.16 -4.14 -3.26
C LEU A 46 -8.65 -4.14 -1.81
N ALA A 47 -8.52 -3.02 -1.11
CA ALA A 47 -8.99 -2.88 0.25
C ALA A 47 -10.52 -3.06 0.35
N MET A 48 -11.28 -2.56 -0.63
CA MET A 48 -12.71 -2.80 -0.76
C MET A 48 -13.05 -4.26 -1.09
N ARG A 49 -12.32 -4.91 -2.01
CA ARG A 49 -12.54 -6.33 -2.35
C ARG A 49 -12.33 -7.25 -1.15
N LEU A 50 -11.31 -6.96 -0.34
CA LEU A 50 -11.03 -7.64 0.93
C LEU A 50 -11.98 -7.24 2.08
N LYS A 51 -12.90 -6.29 1.85
CA LYS A 51 -13.84 -5.75 2.86
C LYS A 51 -13.13 -5.35 4.15
N LEU A 52 -11.98 -4.70 4.03
CA LEU A 52 -11.21 -4.25 5.19
C LEU A 52 -11.97 -3.15 5.94
N ASP A 53 -11.91 -3.17 7.26
CA ASP A 53 -12.47 -2.10 8.07
C ASP A 53 -11.59 -0.86 7.96
N MET A 54 -12.11 0.16 7.30
CA MET A 54 -11.45 1.45 7.18
C MET A 54 -11.62 2.19 8.51
N GLY A 55 -10.74 1.87 9.46
CA GLY A 55 -10.78 2.36 10.84
C GLY A 55 -10.59 3.87 10.96
N LYS A 56 -9.78 4.31 11.93
CA LYS A 56 -9.59 5.76 12.14
C LYS A 56 -8.86 6.39 10.96
N SER A 57 -9.46 7.44 10.39
CA SER A 57 -8.82 8.26 9.37
C SER A 57 -7.80 9.22 9.99
N GLY A 58 -6.71 9.43 9.25
CA GLY A 58 -5.69 10.44 9.51
C GLY A 58 -5.46 11.32 8.29
N ILE A 59 -4.60 12.33 8.44
CA ILE A 59 -4.10 13.13 7.31
C ILE A 59 -2.59 12.93 7.25
N THR A 60 -2.12 12.39 6.13
CA THR A 60 -0.71 12.09 5.89
C THR A 60 -0.20 12.92 4.72
N SER A 61 1.03 13.44 4.85
CA SER A 61 1.71 14.13 3.75
C SER A 61 2.42 13.10 2.87
N ILE A 62 1.99 12.97 1.62
CA ILE A 62 2.46 11.96 0.69
C ILE A 62 3.17 12.63 -0.47
N MET A 63 4.39 12.18 -0.74
CA MET A 63 5.17 12.61 -1.90
C MET A 63 4.95 11.59 -3.03
N THR A 64 4.41 12.03 -4.16
CA THR A 64 4.26 11.16 -5.34
C THR A 64 5.45 11.33 -6.29
N PHE A 65 5.63 10.38 -7.20
CA PHE A 65 6.63 10.51 -8.26
C PHE A 65 6.41 11.81 -9.04
N ASN A 66 7.51 12.52 -9.32
CA ASN A 66 7.53 13.79 -10.05
C ASN A 66 6.76 14.96 -9.40
N ALA A 67 6.37 14.87 -8.13
CA ALA A 67 5.83 16.01 -7.40
C ALA A 67 6.96 16.94 -6.92
N ASP A 68 6.72 18.25 -6.94
CA ASP A 68 7.63 19.24 -6.33
C ASP A 68 7.31 19.47 -4.84
N GLN A 69 6.11 19.10 -4.41
CA GLN A 69 5.63 19.29 -3.04
C GLN A 69 4.76 18.10 -2.60
N PRO A 70 4.80 17.73 -1.31
CA PRO A 70 3.95 16.68 -0.78
C PRO A 70 2.48 17.11 -0.77
N LYS A 71 1.58 16.18 -1.04
CA LYS A 71 0.12 16.38 -0.94
C LYS A 71 -0.38 15.87 0.40
N ARG A 72 -1.25 16.63 1.06
CA ARG A 72 -1.95 16.15 2.26
C ARG A 72 -3.15 15.33 1.82
N MET A 73 -3.12 14.03 2.12
CA MET A 73 -4.17 13.10 1.74
C MET A 73 -4.76 12.44 2.98
N ARG A 74 -6.06 12.13 2.92
CA ARG A 74 -6.68 11.33 3.98
C ARG A 74 -6.21 9.88 3.83
N THR A 75 -5.80 9.29 4.95
CA THR A 75 -5.35 7.90 4.99
C THR A 75 -6.10 7.12 6.06
N PHE A 76 -6.26 5.82 5.85
CA PHE A 76 -6.88 4.88 6.78
C PHE A 76 -5.89 3.75 7.04
N VAL A 77 -5.66 3.41 8.30
CA VAL A 77 -4.79 2.30 8.66
C VAL A 77 -5.65 1.07 8.93
N THR A 78 -5.33 -0.04 8.26
CA THR A 78 -6.00 -1.32 8.44
C THR A 78 -4.98 -2.46 8.39
N PRO A 79 -5.17 -3.53 9.18
CA PRO A 79 -4.34 -4.72 9.06
C PRO A 79 -4.73 -5.54 7.82
N ILE A 80 -3.74 -6.18 7.20
CA ILE A 80 -3.90 -7.25 6.21
C ILE A 80 -3.04 -8.45 6.59
N ALA A 81 -3.45 -9.64 6.12
CA ALA A 81 -2.64 -10.84 6.21
C ALA A 81 -1.96 -11.11 4.85
N ILE A 82 -0.64 -11.27 4.85
CA ILE A 82 0.17 -11.62 3.67
C ILE A 82 0.66 -13.06 3.81
N LEU A 83 0.47 -13.87 2.77
CA LEU A 83 1.04 -15.20 2.71
C LEU A 83 2.51 -15.13 2.29
N THR A 84 3.40 -15.50 3.21
CA THR A 84 4.84 -15.59 2.96
C THR A 84 5.29 -17.05 2.89
N LYS A 85 6.55 -17.27 2.53
CA LYS A 85 7.17 -18.61 2.58
C LYS A 85 7.26 -19.18 4.00
N LEU A 86 7.18 -18.33 5.03
CA LEU A 86 7.26 -18.72 6.44
C LEU A 86 5.87 -18.95 7.05
N GLY A 87 4.81 -18.58 6.34
CA GLY A 87 3.44 -18.60 6.84
C GLY A 87 2.74 -17.26 6.62
N LEU A 88 1.60 -17.12 7.27
CA LEU A 88 0.74 -15.95 7.18
C LEU A 88 1.21 -14.89 8.19
N GLU A 89 1.53 -13.70 7.70
CA GLU A 89 2.01 -12.57 8.50
C GLU A 89 0.98 -11.44 8.46
N VAL A 90 0.64 -10.87 9.61
CA VAL A 90 -0.30 -9.74 9.68
C VAL A 90 0.50 -8.43 9.78
N ILE A 91 0.23 -7.50 8.88
CA ILE A 91 0.86 -6.18 8.84
C ILE A 91 -0.17 -5.07 8.77
N ASP A 92 0.19 -3.89 9.26
CA ASP A 92 -0.61 -2.68 9.08
C ASP A 92 -0.27 -2.01 7.76
N VAL A 93 -1.30 -1.67 6.99
CA VAL A 93 -1.18 -0.93 5.73
C VAL A 93 -2.02 0.35 5.76
N SER A 94 -1.55 1.36 5.05
CA SER A 94 -2.27 2.61 4.85
C SER A 94 -3.01 2.59 3.51
N MET A 95 -4.32 2.79 3.53
CA MET A 95 -5.09 3.11 2.33
C MET A 95 -5.12 4.64 2.16
N ILE A 96 -4.96 5.12 0.94
CA ILE A 96 -5.04 6.55 0.59
C ILE A 96 -6.37 6.81 -0.13
N GLU A 97 -7.19 7.72 0.40
CA GLU A 97 -8.49 8.07 -0.20
C GLU A 97 -8.29 8.66 -1.61
N GLY A 98 -8.95 8.07 -2.61
CA GLY A 98 -8.91 8.56 -3.99
C GLY A 98 -7.60 8.25 -4.74
N MET A 99 -6.77 7.33 -4.25
CA MET A 99 -5.54 6.91 -4.94
C MET A 99 -5.84 6.32 -6.32
N SER A 100 -6.86 5.47 -6.40
CA SER A 100 -7.26 4.78 -7.63
C SER A 100 -7.73 5.74 -8.73
N ALA A 101 -8.26 6.90 -8.35
CA ALA A 101 -8.72 7.92 -9.30
C ALA A 101 -7.57 8.78 -9.88
N ASN A 102 -6.37 8.73 -9.30
CA ASN A 102 -5.22 9.57 -9.65
C ASN A 102 -4.12 8.83 -10.43
N LEU A 103 -4.36 7.58 -10.86
CA LEU A 103 -3.40 6.74 -11.58
C LEU A 103 -3.51 6.82 -13.12
N LEU A 104 -4.34 7.72 -13.66
CA LEU A 104 -4.36 8.01 -15.09
C LEU A 104 -3.78 9.42 -15.37
N PRO A 105 -2.85 9.55 -16.34
CA PRO A 105 -2.39 10.86 -16.81
C PRO A 105 -3.51 11.66 -17.50
#